data_AF-A0A1Y5SWR4-F1
#
_entry.id   AF-A0A1Y5SWR4-F1
#
_cell.length_a   1.000
_cell.length_b   1.000
_cell.length_c   1.000
_cell.angle_alpha   90.00
_cell.angle_beta   90.00
_cell.angle_gamma   90.00
#
_symmetry.space_group_name_H-M   'P 1'
#
loop_
_entity.id
_entity.type
_entity.pdbx_description
1 polymer ?
#
loop_
_entity_poly.entity_id
_entity_poly.type
_entity_poly.pdbx_seq_one_letter_code
_entity_poly.pdbx_strand_id
1 'polypeptide(L)'
;MPPTPRSWAMPDLKSLPVPTTHGGEIRKVGIEVELGGLNEDRVGAILADQLGGTVRRTAEYERRVEGSAIGDIDILLDTALRDRVAGQIARMGLDLGRAVIPVEFVTSPIPPEQIAEVDRACRALSAAGGTGTQSGLLLGFGVHLNVALPGVALDDILPTLTAFALIEDWMREKMQLDAARRVQPFVDTYPSELVDRLCDSRLDWTFERLTDAYLSVAPDRNHALDALPLLKHLNPEAVARAVPQMARKSGRPAWHYRLPDCRIDEPSWSIALEWNRWCMVEEIANDADLMDRLKMTWRTYRNRSLPIPGRWHSVSGELLDREVAFV
;
A
#
# COMPACT_ATOMS: atom_id res chain seq x y z
N MET A 1 -19.40 14.72 34.38
CA MET A 1 -19.65 14.57 32.94
C MET A 1 -18.56 13.69 32.38
N PRO A 2 -18.86 12.59 31.67
CA PRO A 2 -17.83 11.92 30.87
C PRO A 2 -17.30 12.92 29.83
N PRO A 3 -16.01 12.86 29.46
CA PRO A 3 -15.50 13.69 28.39
C PRO A 3 -16.33 13.43 27.13
N THR A 4 -16.83 14.49 26.51
CA THR A 4 -17.37 14.44 25.16
C THR A 4 -16.33 13.76 24.27
N PRO A 5 -16.68 12.70 23.52
CA PRO A 5 -15.75 12.11 22.57
C PRO A 5 -15.29 13.23 21.65
N ARG A 6 -13.98 13.43 21.51
CA ARG A 6 -13.43 14.31 20.46
C ARG A 6 -14.06 13.83 19.16
N SER A 7 -14.81 14.70 18.50
CA SER A 7 -15.39 14.41 17.19
C SER A 7 -14.25 13.94 16.29
N TRP A 8 -14.39 12.74 15.74
CA TRP A 8 -13.55 12.28 14.65
C TRP A 8 -13.55 13.36 13.56
N ALA A 9 -12.38 13.91 13.26
CA ALA A 9 -12.17 14.76 12.11
C ALA A 9 -11.28 13.96 11.16
N MET A 10 -11.83 13.57 10.01
CA MET A 10 -11.01 13.08 8.91
C MET A 10 -10.00 14.18 8.56
N PRO A 11 -8.72 13.84 8.32
CA PRO A 11 -7.79 14.83 7.81
C PRO A 11 -8.27 15.32 6.45
N ASP A 12 -8.06 16.60 6.15
CA ASP A 12 -8.30 17.12 4.81
C ASP A 12 -7.44 16.36 3.81
N LEU A 13 -8.02 15.98 2.67
CA LEU A 13 -7.30 15.28 1.62
C LEU A 13 -6.27 16.22 0.98
N LYS A 14 -5.03 15.76 0.92
CA LYS A 14 -3.99 16.38 0.10
C LYS A 14 -4.21 16.07 -1.37
N SER A 15 -3.78 16.99 -2.22
CA SER A 15 -3.72 16.79 -3.67
C SER A 15 -2.38 16.17 -4.05
N LEU A 16 -2.37 15.32 -5.07
CA LEU A 16 -1.13 14.90 -5.71
C LEU A 16 -0.43 16.11 -6.37
N PRO A 17 0.91 16.18 -6.38
CA PRO A 17 1.64 17.22 -7.11
C PRO A 17 1.27 17.27 -8.60
N VAL A 18 1.01 16.10 -9.19
CA VAL A 18 0.48 15.94 -10.54
C VAL A 18 -0.87 15.23 -10.43
N PRO A 19 -2.01 15.95 -10.35
CA PRO A 19 -3.32 15.37 -10.05
C PRO A 19 -4.02 14.72 -11.26
N THR A 20 -3.56 15.00 -12.47
CA THR A 20 -4.13 14.47 -13.71
C THR A 20 -3.14 13.57 -14.45
N THR A 21 -3.65 12.66 -15.26
CA THR A 21 -2.85 11.95 -16.25
C THR A 21 -2.38 12.92 -17.34
N HIS A 22 -1.39 12.54 -18.13
CA HIS A 22 -0.97 13.29 -19.32
C HIS A 22 -2.08 13.39 -20.38
N GLY A 23 -3.13 12.56 -20.27
CA GLY A 23 -4.36 12.65 -21.06
C GLY A 23 -5.39 13.64 -20.51
N GLY A 24 -5.14 14.29 -19.37
CA GLY A 24 -6.03 15.27 -18.74
C GLY A 24 -7.12 14.68 -17.85
N GLU A 25 -7.12 13.37 -17.62
CA GLU A 25 -8.07 12.72 -16.71
C GLU A 25 -7.60 12.81 -15.26
N ILE A 26 -8.51 12.90 -14.29
CA ILE A 26 -8.15 12.84 -12.87
C ILE A 26 -7.49 11.49 -12.57
N ARG A 27 -6.35 11.51 -11.87
CA ARG A 27 -5.71 10.28 -11.38
C ARG A 27 -6.54 9.67 -10.28
N LYS A 28 -7.01 8.45 -10.54
CA LYS A 28 -7.82 7.66 -9.63
C LYS A 28 -6.96 6.78 -8.72
N VAL A 29 -7.55 6.31 -7.63
CA VAL A 29 -6.97 5.34 -6.72
C VAL A 29 -7.91 4.14 -6.56
N GLY A 30 -7.40 2.93 -6.73
CA GLY A 30 -8.08 1.73 -6.25
C GLY A 30 -7.68 1.48 -4.79
N ILE A 31 -8.63 1.10 -3.94
CA ILE A 31 -8.37 0.91 -2.51
C ILE A 31 -8.70 -0.54 -2.16
N GLU A 32 -7.76 -1.21 -1.50
CA GLU A 32 -7.92 -2.56 -0.95
C GLU A 32 -7.84 -2.45 0.57
N VAL A 33 -8.79 -3.02 1.30
CA VAL A 33 -8.81 -3.01 2.77
C VAL A 33 -9.06 -4.43 3.27
N GLU A 34 -8.12 -4.93 4.06
CA GLU A 34 -8.23 -6.21 4.75
C GLU A 34 -8.76 -6.00 6.17
N LEU A 35 -9.72 -6.83 6.60
CA LEU A 35 -10.26 -6.79 7.96
C LEU A 35 -10.61 -8.17 8.49
N GLY A 36 -10.57 -8.30 9.82
CA GLY A 36 -11.08 -9.45 10.56
C GLY A 36 -12.47 -9.21 11.15
N GLY A 37 -12.99 -10.20 11.87
CA GLY A 37 -14.22 -10.09 12.67
C GLY A 37 -15.53 -10.21 11.89
N LEU A 38 -15.51 -10.00 10.58
CA LEU A 38 -16.68 -10.09 9.69
C LEU A 38 -16.42 -11.07 8.53
N ASN A 39 -17.47 -11.75 8.07
CA ASN A 39 -17.42 -12.57 6.86
C ASN A 39 -17.83 -11.75 5.61
N GLU A 40 -17.61 -12.31 4.42
CA GLU A 40 -17.84 -11.63 3.14
C GLU A 40 -19.29 -11.20 2.93
N ASP A 41 -20.26 -11.98 3.43
CA ASP A 41 -21.68 -11.63 3.39
C ASP A 41 -21.98 -10.38 4.22
N ARG A 42 -21.42 -10.32 5.44
CA ARG A 42 -21.66 -9.19 6.35
C ARG A 42 -20.95 -7.93 5.86
N VAL A 43 -19.73 -8.06 5.36
CA VAL A 43 -19.00 -6.96 4.71
C VAL A 43 -19.82 -6.43 3.53
N GLY A 44 -20.28 -7.31 2.63
CA GLY A 44 -21.08 -6.90 1.47
C GLY A 44 -22.38 -6.20 1.84
N ALA A 45 -23.10 -6.70 2.84
CA ALA A 45 -24.33 -6.08 3.31
C ALA A 45 -24.09 -4.66 3.88
N ILE A 46 -23.02 -4.46 4.65
CA ILE A 46 -22.68 -3.15 5.22
C ILE A 46 -22.23 -2.19 4.12
N LEU A 47 -21.39 -2.64 3.19
CA LEU A 47 -20.94 -1.80 2.08
C LEU A 47 -22.12 -1.37 1.19
N ALA A 48 -23.05 -2.28 0.89
CA ALA A 48 -24.26 -1.95 0.13
C ALA A 48 -25.21 -0.99 0.88
N ASP A 49 -25.31 -1.10 2.21
CA ASP A 49 -26.10 -0.18 3.03
C ASP A 49 -25.50 1.24 3.03
N GLN A 50 -24.17 1.35 3.15
CA GLN A 50 -23.48 2.64 3.24
C GLN A 50 -23.29 3.33 1.89
N LEU A 51 -23.04 2.56 0.82
CA LEU A 51 -22.66 3.08 -0.49
C LEU A 51 -23.74 2.84 -1.55
N GLY A 52 -24.85 2.19 -1.18
CA GLY A 52 -25.85 1.72 -2.14
C GLY A 52 -25.36 0.52 -2.96
N GLY A 53 -26.14 0.17 -3.97
CA GLY A 53 -25.87 -0.97 -4.84
C GLY A 53 -26.52 -2.27 -4.37
N THR A 54 -26.21 -3.38 -5.05
CA THR A 54 -26.78 -4.70 -4.78
C THR A 54 -25.68 -5.73 -4.57
N VAL A 55 -25.76 -6.48 -3.47
CA VAL A 55 -24.83 -7.58 -3.20
C VAL A 55 -25.15 -8.78 -4.11
N ARG A 56 -24.15 -9.24 -4.85
CA ARG A 56 -24.16 -10.48 -5.63
C ARG A 56 -23.14 -11.46 -5.09
N ARG A 57 -23.49 -12.74 -5.10
CA ARG A 57 -22.53 -13.82 -4.85
C ARG A 57 -21.88 -14.24 -6.17
N THR A 58 -20.58 -14.01 -6.30
CA THR A 58 -19.81 -14.32 -7.51
C THR A 58 -19.08 -15.66 -7.41
N ALA A 59 -18.67 -16.07 -6.20
CA ALA A 59 -18.11 -17.39 -5.92
C ALA A 59 -18.43 -17.86 -4.49
N GLU A 60 -17.85 -18.98 -4.04
CA GLU A 60 -18.12 -19.54 -2.71
C GLU A 60 -17.86 -18.51 -1.59
N TYR A 61 -16.68 -17.89 -1.63
CA TYR A 61 -16.18 -16.91 -0.67
C TYR A 61 -15.96 -15.52 -1.29
N GLU A 62 -16.65 -15.24 -2.39
CA GLU A 62 -16.57 -13.96 -3.09
C GLU A 62 -17.97 -13.35 -3.20
N ARG A 63 -18.04 -12.04 -2.94
CA ARG A 63 -19.21 -11.20 -3.17
C ARG A 63 -18.78 -9.99 -4.00
N ARG A 64 -19.74 -9.39 -4.67
CA ARG A 64 -19.59 -8.10 -5.35
C ARG A 64 -20.76 -7.20 -4.98
N VAL A 65 -20.49 -5.95 -4.61
CA VAL A 65 -21.52 -4.90 -4.55
C VAL A 65 -21.53 -4.22 -5.91
N GLU A 66 -22.59 -4.44 -6.67
CA GLU A 66 -22.76 -3.86 -8.01
C GLU A 66 -23.52 -2.53 -7.95
N GLY A 67 -23.04 -1.52 -8.66
CA GLY A 67 -23.74 -0.23 -8.80
C GLY A 67 -23.78 0.62 -7.52
N SER A 68 -22.74 0.57 -6.70
CA SER A 68 -22.59 1.49 -5.55
C SER A 68 -22.23 2.91 -6.02
N ALA A 69 -22.32 3.88 -5.11
CA ALA A 69 -21.95 5.28 -5.35
C ALA A 69 -20.48 5.48 -5.79
N ILE A 70 -19.62 4.50 -5.52
CA ILE A 70 -18.19 4.52 -5.86
C ILE A 70 -17.82 3.48 -6.92
N GLY A 71 -18.81 2.95 -7.66
CA GLY A 71 -18.62 1.86 -8.63
C GLY A 71 -18.74 0.48 -7.99
N ASP A 72 -18.26 -0.55 -8.68
CA ASP A 72 -18.33 -1.92 -8.17
C ASP A 72 -17.26 -2.17 -7.11
N ILE A 73 -17.61 -2.95 -6.09
CA ILE A 73 -16.72 -3.33 -4.99
C ILE A 73 -16.65 -4.84 -4.91
N ASP A 74 -15.46 -5.39 -5.09
CA ASP A 74 -15.18 -6.81 -4.91
C ASP A 74 -14.91 -7.11 -3.45
N ILE A 75 -15.38 -8.26 -2.97
CA ILE A 75 -15.19 -8.71 -1.60
C ILE A 75 -14.78 -10.17 -1.67
N LEU A 76 -13.62 -10.48 -1.10
CA LEU A 76 -13.02 -11.80 -1.22
C LEU A 76 -12.40 -12.21 0.11
N LEU A 77 -12.53 -13.48 0.43
CA LEU A 77 -11.76 -14.08 1.50
C LEU A 77 -10.31 -14.25 1.02
N ASP A 78 -9.32 -13.70 1.73
CA ASP A 78 -7.94 -13.78 1.28
C ASP A 78 -7.38 -15.21 1.44
N THR A 79 -7.56 -15.99 0.37
CA THR A 79 -7.09 -17.37 0.31
C THR A 79 -5.56 -17.48 0.24
N ALA A 80 -4.81 -16.41 -0.03
CA ALA A 80 -3.35 -16.45 0.01
C ALA A 80 -2.84 -16.70 1.45
N LEU A 81 -3.62 -16.31 2.46
CA LEU A 81 -3.34 -16.58 3.86
C LEU A 81 -3.88 -17.94 4.34
N ARG A 82 -4.63 -18.68 3.51
CA ARG A 82 -5.27 -19.96 3.86
C ARG A 82 -4.31 -20.99 4.42
N ASP A 83 -3.14 -21.17 3.79
CA ASP A 83 -2.17 -22.19 4.20
C ASP A 83 -1.48 -21.85 5.53
N ARG A 84 -1.24 -20.56 5.81
CA ARG A 84 -0.71 -20.07 7.09
C ARG A 84 -1.75 -20.15 8.20
N VAL A 85 -2.99 -19.77 7.88
CA VAL A 85 -4.13 -19.88 8.77
C VAL A 85 -4.34 -21.34 9.17
N ALA A 86 -4.29 -22.28 8.22
CA ALA A 86 -4.36 -23.72 8.51
C ALA A 86 -3.27 -24.19 9.50
N GLY A 87 -2.03 -23.72 9.33
CA GLY A 87 -0.93 -24.01 10.26
C GLY A 87 -1.10 -23.41 11.67
N GLN A 88 -1.75 -22.26 11.79
CA GLN A 88 -2.05 -21.61 13.07
C GLN A 88 -3.28 -22.20 13.76
N ILE A 89 -4.33 -22.54 13.01
CA ILE A 89 -5.50 -23.29 13.50
C ILE A 89 -5.06 -24.63 14.10
N ALA A 90 -4.14 -25.32 13.43
CA ALA A 90 -3.55 -26.56 13.94
C ALA A 90 -2.77 -26.35 15.27
N ARG A 91 -2.23 -25.15 15.51
CA ARG A 91 -1.53 -24.79 16.77
C ARG A 91 -2.46 -24.31 17.87
N MET A 92 -3.60 -23.70 17.55
CA MET A 92 -4.50 -23.06 18.51
C MET A 92 -5.73 -23.91 18.88
N GLY A 93 -6.00 -25.01 18.17
CA GLY A 93 -7.16 -25.88 18.41
C GLY A 93 -8.37 -25.49 17.56
N LEU A 94 -9.18 -26.49 17.19
CA LEU A 94 -10.22 -26.42 16.14
C LEU A 94 -11.38 -25.45 16.41
N ASP A 95 -11.66 -25.09 17.66
CA ASP A 95 -12.86 -24.31 18.03
C ASP A 95 -12.80 -22.81 17.65
N LEU A 96 -11.62 -22.27 17.30
CA LEU A 96 -11.43 -20.89 16.84
C LEU A 96 -11.22 -20.76 15.31
N GLY A 97 -11.24 -21.88 14.57
CA GLY A 97 -10.55 -21.97 13.29
C GLY A 97 -11.20 -21.33 12.06
N ARG A 98 -12.40 -20.75 12.15
CA ARG A 98 -13.06 -20.12 10.99
C ARG A 98 -13.06 -18.60 11.00
N ALA A 99 -12.63 -17.97 12.10
CA ALA A 99 -12.58 -16.52 12.27
C ALA A 99 -11.21 -15.89 11.91
N VAL A 100 -10.34 -16.63 11.22
CA VAL A 100 -8.90 -16.31 11.14
C VAL A 100 -8.45 -15.85 9.76
N ILE A 101 -9.23 -16.08 8.69
CA ILE A 101 -8.89 -15.60 7.35
C ILE A 101 -9.52 -14.20 7.17
N PRO A 102 -8.74 -13.15 6.86
CA PRO A 102 -9.31 -11.83 6.63
C PRO A 102 -10.20 -11.80 5.40
N VAL A 103 -11.20 -10.93 5.46
CA VAL A 103 -11.95 -10.49 4.30
C VAL A 103 -11.27 -9.24 3.75
N GLU A 104 -10.98 -9.24 2.46
CA GLU A 104 -10.54 -8.06 1.72
C GLU A 104 -11.74 -7.51 0.93
N PHE A 105 -11.93 -6.19 0.94
CA PHE A 105 -12.72 -5.53 -0.09
C PHE A 105 -11.85 -4.65 -0.97
N VAL A 106 -12.15 -4.61 -2.26
CA VAL A 106 -11.40 -3.91 -3.29
C VAL A 106 -12.34 -3.02 -4.08
N THR A 107 -12.06 -1.72 -4.13
CA THR A 107 -12.84 -0.78 -4.92
C THR A 107 -12.39 -0.82 -6.39
N SER A 108 -13.32 -0.53 -7.30
CA SER A 108 -12.93 0.05 -8.59
C SER A 108 -12.08 1.32 -8.37
N PRO A 109 -11.25 1.76 -9.35
CA PRO A 109 -10.53 3.02 -9.20
C PRO A 109 -11.50 4.19 -9.05
N ILE A 110 -11.37 4.94 -7.95
CA ILE A 110 -12.21 6.09 -7.60
C ILE A 110 -11.41 7.40 -7.68
N PRO A 111 -12.05 8.54 -7.94
CA PRO A 111 -11.45 9.84 -7.71
C PRO A 111 -11.08 10.04 -6.22
N PRO A 112 -10.00 10.74 -5.87
CA PRO A 112 -9.58 10.94 -4.48
C PRO A 112 -10.65 11.55 -3.58
N GLU A 113 -11.50 12.44 -4.11
CA GLU A 113 -12.60 13.05 -3.35
C GLU A 113 -13.60 12.02 -2.79
N GLN A 114 -13.68 10.82 -3.38
CA GLN A 114 -14.54 9.73 -2.91
C GLN A 114 -13.92 8.89 -1.79
N ILE A 115 -12.66 9.13 -1.40
CA ILE A 115 -12.03 8.45 -0.25
C ILE A 115 -12.85 8.62 1.03
N ALA A 116 -13.51 9.77 1.20
CA ALA A 116 -14.37 10.03 2.35
C ALA A 116 -15.59 9.08 2.43
N GLU A 117 -16.05 8.53 1.30
CA GLU A 117 -17.11 7.51 1.29
C GLU A 117 -16.58 6.17 1.82
N VAL A 118 -15.37 5.79 1.39
CA VAL A 118 -14.69 4.56 1.85
C VAL A 118 -14.40 4.64 3.34
N ASP A 119 -13.94 5.79 3.83
CA ASP A 119 -13.72 6.00 5.27
C ASP A 119 -15.00 5.84 6.10
N ARG A 120 -16.13 6.38 5.63
CA ARG A 120 -17.42 6.17 6.30
C ARG A 120 -17.84 4.71 6.31
N ALA A 121 -17.65 4.00 5.19
CA ALA A 121 -17.93 2.57 5.10
C ALA A 121 -17.04 1.77 6.06
N CYS A 122 -15.75 2.09 6.16
CA CYS A 122 -14.83 1.49 7.14
C CYS A 122 -15.29 1.70 8.59
N ARG A 123 -15.84 2.87 8.92
CA ARG A 123 -16.40 3.12 10.27
C ARG A 123 -17.63 2.27 10.54
N ALA A 124 -18.51 2.07 9.56
CA ALA A 124 -19.65 1.19 9.70
C ALA A 124 -19.23 -0.28 9.88
N LEU A 125 -18.19 -0.73 9.15
CA LEU A 125 -17.60 -2.05 9.32
C LEU A 125 -17.00 -2.22 10.73
N SER A 126 -16.23 -1.25 11.20
CA SER A 126 -15.70 -1.23 12.58
C SER A 126 -16.81 -1.31 13.63
N ALA A 127 -17.84 -0.46 13.51
CA ALA A 127 -18.98 -0.45 14.43
C ALA A 127 -19.77 -1.77 14.43
N ALA A 128 -19.71 -2.54 13.33
CA ALA A 128 -20.32 -3.86 13.23
C ALA A 128 -19.43 -5.01 13.77
N GLY A 129 -18.23 -4.72 14.28
CA GLY A 129 -17.29 -5.70 14.82
C GLY A 129 -16.11 -6.02 13.91
N GLY A 130 -15.87 -5.24 12.85
CA GLY A 130 -14.67 -5.35 12.02
C GLY A 130 -13.42 -4.96 12.81
N THR A 131 -12.37 -5.79 12.73
CA THR A 131 -11.13 -5.62 13.51
C THR A 131 -9.92 -5.40 12.61
N GLY A 132 -8.99 -4.55 13.07
CA GLY A 132 -7.73 -4.24 12.41
C GLY A 132 -6.56 -5.11 12.88
N THR A 133 -5.36 -4.73 12.45
CA THR A 133 -4.08 -5.44 12.65
C THR A 133 -3.75 -5.71 14.13
N GLN A 134 -4.06 -4.78 15.03
CA GLN A 134 -3.68 -4.88 16.45
C GLN A 134 -4.55 -5.84 17.27
N SER A 135 -5.66 -6.34 16.73
CA SER A 135 -6.59 -7.24 17.43
C SER A 135 -6.06 -8.69 17.59
N GLY A 136 -4.75 -8.90 17.48
CA GLY A 136 -4.08 -10.14 17.89
C GLY A 136 -4.08 -11.27 16.86
N LEU A 137 -4.50 -11.00 15.62
CA LEU A 137 -4.35 -11.95 14.52
C LEU A 137 -2.91 -11.87 14.01
N LEU A 138 -2.17 -12.98 14.10
CA LEU A 138 -0.78 -13.14 13.65
C LEU A 138 -0.54 -12.80 12.15
N LEU A 139 -1.58 -12.38 11.43
CA LEU A 139 -1.67 -12.22 9.98
C LEU A 139 -1.64 -10.78 9.48
N GLY A 140 -1.76 -9.78 10.38
CA GLY A 140 -1.54 -8.35 10.14
C GLY A 140 -2.14 -7.77 8.86
N PHE A 141 -3.24 -7.07 9.02
CA PHE A 141 -4.03 -6.56 7.90
C PHE A 141 -3.42 -5.33 7.24
N GLY A 142 -3.50 -5.26 5.92
CA GLY A 142 -3.02 -4.15 5.12
C GLY A 142 -4.13 -3.24 4.59
N VAL A 143 -3.73 -2.02 4.23
CA VAL A 143 -4.45 -1.22 3.24
C VAL A 143 -3.54 -1.01 2.05
N HIS A 144 -4.07 -1.25 0.85
CA HIS A 144 -3.35 -1.04 -0.38
C HIS A 144 -3.96 0.11 -1.18
N LEU A 145 -3.11 1.04 -1.62
CA LEU A 145 -3.47 2.11 -2.53
C LEU A 145 -2.89 1.82 -3.91
N ASN A 146 -3.79 1.65 -4.87
CA ASN A 146 -3.49 1.48 -6.29
C ASN A 146 -3.57 2.81 -7.01
N VAL A 147 -2.56 3.66 -6.84
CA VAL A 147 -2.59 5.04 -7.34
C VAL A 147 -2.20 5.08 -8.81
N ALA A 148 -3.11 5.49 -9.69
CA ALA A 148 -2.85 5.62 -11.12
C ALA A 148 -1.65 6.54 -11.35
N LEU A 149 -0.79 6.25 -12.34
CA LEU A 149 0.34 7.12 -12.68
C LEU A 149 -0.11 8.35 -13.51
N PRO A 150 0.67 9.45 -13.53
CA PRO A 150 0.40 10.55 -14.45
C PRO A 150 0.65 10.10 -15.91
N GLY A 151 1.65 9.26 -16.13
CA GLY A 151 1.95 8.63 -17.41
C GLY A 151 2.81 7.38 -17.24
N VAL A 152 3.22 6.80 -18.36
CA VAL A 152 4.08 5.61 -18.40
C VAL A 152 5.45 5.91 -18.99
N ALA A 153 5.88 7.18 -18.96
CA ALA A 153 7.24 7.56 -19.33
C ALA A 153 8.19 7.37 -18.14
N LEU A 154 9.49 7.26 -18.41
CA LEU A 154 10.46 6.92 -17.37
C LEU A 154 10.49 7.99 -16.28
N ASP A 155 10.33 9.25 -16.68
CA ASP A 155 10.26 10.40 -15.80
C ASP A 155 9.01 10.40 -14.90
N ASP A 156 7.95 9.66 -15.27
CA ASP A 156 6.76 9.47 -14.43
C ASP A 156 6.96 8.38 -13.35
N ILE A 157 8.00 7.55 -13.50
CA ILE A 157 8.18 6.31 -12.75
C ILE A 157 9.41 6.37 -11.85
N LEU A 158 10.56 6.69 -12.44
CA LEU A 158 11.86 6.60 -11.78
C LEU A 158 11.96 7.52 -10.55
N PRO A 159 11.51 8.79 -10.58
CA PRO A 159 11.59 9.67 -9.40
C PRO A 159 10.79 9.12 -8.22
N THR A 160 9.55 8.68 -8.44
CA THR A 160 8.65 8.17 -7.39
C THR A 160 9.14 6.85 -6.80
N LEU A 161 9.60 5.92 -7.64
CA LEU A 161 10.20 4.67 -7.15
C LEU A 161 11.45 4.95 -6.31
N THR A 162 12.31 5.86 -6.77
CA THR A 162 13.53 6.24 -6.07
C THR A 162 13.24 6.95 -4.75
N ALA A 163 12.28 7.87 -4.75
CA ALA A 163 11.83 8.59 -3.56
C ALA A 163 11.34 7.60 -2.51
N PHE A 164 10.41 6.71 -2.88
CA PHE A 164 9.89 5.68 -1.98
C PHE A 164 11.02 4.82 -1.41
N ALA A 165 11.91 4.30 -2.26
CA ALA A 165 13.04 3.48 -1.84
C ALA A 165 13.97 4.20 -0.83
N LEU A 166 14.15 5.51 -0.96
CA LEU A 166 14.98 6.31 -0.07
C LEU A 166 14.28 6.67 1.25
N ILE A 167 12.96 6.77 1.29
CA ILE A 167 12.24 7.24 2.48
C ILE A 167 11.49 6.13 3.24
N GLU A 168 11.39 4.93 2.68
CA GLU A 168 10.63 3.81 3.26
C GLU A 168 10.99 3.56 4.73
N ASP A 169 12.29 3.46 5.04
CA ASP A 169 12.80 3.25 6.41
C ASP A 169 12.34 4.36 7.38
N TRP A 170 12.34 5.61 6.92
CA TRP A 170 11.87 6.75 7.71
C TRP A 170 10.35 6.71 7.90
N MET A 171 9.59 6.38 6.84
CA MET A 171 8.14 6.20 6.94
C MET A 171 7.78 5.09 7.92
N ARG A 172 8.45 3.93 7.86
CA ARG A 172 8.23 2.79 8.76
C ARG A 172 8.41 3.17 10.23
N GLU A 173 9.45 3.96 10.53
CA GLU A 173 9.71 4.48 11.88
C GLU A 173 8.61 5.44 12.34
N LYS A 174 8.21 6.40 11.48
CA LYS A 174 7.18 7.39 11.82
C LYS A 174 5.78 6.79 11.97
N MET A 175 5.44 5.82 11.12
CA MET A 175 4.13 5.15 11.15
C MET A 175 3.97 4.18 12.33
N GLN A 176 5.07 3.81 12.99
CA GLN A 176 5.09 2.81 14.07
C GLN A 176 4.31 1.55 13.67
N LEU A 177 4.67 0.97 12.53
CA LEU A 177 3.99 -0.22 11.98
C LEU A 177 4.05 -1.38 12.98
N ASP A 178 2.97 -2.18 13.02
CA ASP A 178 2.89 -3.30 13.96
C ASP A 178 4.05 -4.29 13.76
N ALA A 179 4.76 -4.61 14.84
CA ALA A 179 5.87 -5.56 14.82
C ALA A 179 5.43 -6.97 14.37
N ALA A 180 4.15 -7.33 14.52
CA ALA A 180 3.56 -8.58 14.01
C ALA A 180 3.65 -8.68 12.48
N ARG A 181 3.75 -7.56 11.76
CA ARG A 181 3.98 -7.58 10.30
C ARG A 181 5.41 -7.98 9.93
N ARG A 182 6.40 -7.91 10.84
CA ARG A 182 7.80 -8.32 10.55
C ARG A 182 7.98 -9.78 10.11
N VAL A 183 6.95 -10.61 10.26
CA VAL A 183 6.94 -12.03 9.86
C VAL A 183 5.98 -12.33 8.68
N GLN A 184 5.39 -11.30 8.06
CA GLN A 184 4.42 -11.41 6.97
C GLN A 184 5.03 -11.09 5.60
N PRO A 185 4.33 -11.40 4.48
CA PRO A 185 4.69 -10.89 3.18
C PRO A 185 4.50 -9.36 3.13
N PHE A 186 5.15 -8.68 2.18
CA PHE A 186 5.07 -7.23 1.89
C PHE A 186 5.85 -6.34 2.86
N VAL A 187 6.79 -6.92 3.59
CA VAL A 187 7.43 -6.27 4.74
C VAL A 187 8.90 -5.97 4.50
N ASP A 188 9.49 -6.57 3.47
CA ASP A 188 10.88 -6.32 3.14
C ASP A 188 11.01 -4.95 2.49
N THR A 189 11.88 -4.13 3.06
CA THR A 189 12.39 -2.93 2.38
C THR A 189 13.04 -3.35 1.07
N TYR A 190 13.09 -2.45 0.09
CA TYR A 190 13.86 -2.76 -1.11
C TYR A 190 15.32 -3.13 -0.74
N PRO A 191 15.90 -4.15 -1.41
CA PRO A 191 17.29 -4.51 -1.20
C PRO A 191 18.19 -3.28 -1.40
N SER A 192 19.17 -3.08 -0.51
CA SER A 192 20.06 -1.92 -0.62
C SER A 192 20.78 -1.84 -1.96
N GLU A 193 21.01 -2.97 -2.63
CA GLU A 193 21.57 -2.99 -3.99
C GLU A 193 20.65 -2.30 -5.02
N LEU A 194 19.33 -2.44 -4.91
CA LEU A 194 18.38 -1.71 -5.76
C LEU A 194 18.51 -0.21 -5.54
N VAL A 195 18.53 0.20 -4.26
CA VAL A 195 18.65 1.61 -3.88
C VAL A 195 19.99 2.20 -4.32
N ASP A 196 21.08 1.43 -4.18
CA ASP A 196 22.42 1.77 -4.68
C ASP A 196 22.38 2.07 -6.19
N ARG A 197 21.72 1.20 -6.97
CA ARG A 197 21.54 1.41 -8.41
C ARG A 197 20.71 2.66 -8.69
N LEU A 198 19.53 2.80 -8.08
CA LEU A 198 18.62 3.97 -8.25
C LEU A 198 19.31 5.32 -7.92
N CYS A 199 20.31 5.30 -7.04
CA CYS A 199 21.08 6.49 -6.66
C CYS A 199 22.37 6.71 -7.47
N ASP A 200 22.75 5.82 -8.40
CA ASP A 200 23.98 5.96 -9.19
C ASP A 200 23.81 7.04 -10.26
N SER A 201 24.40 8.21 -10.02
CA SER A 201 24.37 9.35 -10.93
C SER A 201 25.13 9.13 -12.24
N ARG A 202 25.83 8.01 -12.41
CA ARG A 202 26.55 7.66 -13.65
C ARG A 202 25.70 6.80 -14.60
N LEU A 203 24.57 6.28 -14.12
CA LEU A 203 23.67 5.48 -14.93
C LEU A 203 22.73 6.40 -15.69
N ASP A 204 22.78 6.29 -17.02
CA ASP A 204 21.70 6.76 -17.87
C ASP A 204 20.53 5.78 -17.76
N TRP A 205 19.35 6.24 -17.39
CA TRP A 205 18.22 5.34 -17.17
C TRP A 205 17.41 5.15 -18.44
N THR A 206 17.09 3.89 -18.71
CA THR A 206 16.04 3.50 -19.67
C THR A 206 15.07 2.57 -18.95
N PHE A 207 13.90 2.34 -19.55
CA PHE A 207 12.95 1.38 -19.00
C PHE A 207 13.51 -0.03 -18.87
N GLU A 208 14.30 -0.46 -19.84
CA GLU A 208 14.94 -1.77 -19.84
C GLU A 208 15.91 -1.87 -18.66
N ARG A 209 16.71 -0.83 -18.42
CA ARG A 209 17.66 -0.79 -17.29
C ARG A 209 16.93 -0.75 -15.95
N LEU A 210 15.84 0.00 -15.84
CA LEU A 210 15.03 0.03 -14.62
C LEU A 210 14.41 -1.34 -14.34
N THR A 211 13.84 -1.97 -15.37
CA THR A 211 13.23 -3.30 -15.27
C THR A 211 14.28 -4.35 -14.90
N ASP A 212 15.45 -4.34 -15.54
CA ASP A 212 16.57 -5.25 -15.21
C ASP A 212 17.10 -5.02 -13.80
N ALA A 213 17.30 -3.77 -13.39
CA ALA A 213 17.72 -3.43 -12.04
C ALA A 213 16.74 -3.95 -11.00
N TYR A 214 15.43 -3.80 -11.21
CA TYR A 214 14.42 -4.32 -10.30
C TYR A 214 14.36 -5.85 -10.30
N LEU A 215 14.23 -6.48 -11.47
CA LEU A 215 14.06 -7.94 -11.58
C LEU A 215 15.32 -8.74 -11.21
N SER A 216 16.51 -8.14 -11.25
CA SER A 216 17.75 -8.84 -10.86
C SER A 216 17.92 -8.93 -9.33
N VAL A 217 17.33 -8.02 -8.56
CA VAL A 217 17.57 -7.92 -7.11
C VAL A 217 16.31 -8.01 -6.25
N ALA A 218 15.15 -7.63 -6.78
CA ALA A 218 13.85 -7.64 -6.13
C ALA A 218 12.75 -8.38 -6.96
N PRO A 219 12.98 -9.60 -7.49
CA PRO A 219 12.03 -10.33 -8.35
C PRO A 219 10.86 -10.98 -7.59
N ASP A 220 10.30 -10.28 -6.62
CA ASP A 220 9.13 -10.76 -5.91
C ASP A 220 8.20 -9.61 -5.55
N ARG A 221 7.05 -10.01 -5.03
CA ARG A 221 6.01 -9.08 -4.63
C ARG A 221 6.17 -8.68 -3.17
N ASN A 222 7.27 -8.94 -2.47
CA ASN A 222 7.39 -8.84 -1.01
C ASN A 222 7.74 -7.44 -0.48
N HIS A 223 7.47 -6.39 -1.26
CA HIS A 223 7.87 -5.01 -0.94
C HIS A 223 6.70 -4.08 -0.64
N ALA A 224 6.91 -3.07 0.19
CA ALA A 224 5.85 -2.11 0.52
C ALA A 224 5.36 -1.29 -0.68
N LEU A 225 6.19 -1.13 -1.71
CA LEU A 225 5.76 -0.68 -3.04
C LEU A 225 5.98 -1.83 -4.03
N ASP A 226 4.90 -2.45 -4.52
CA ASP A 226 5.01 -3.48 -5.56
C ASP A 226 5.17 -2.81 -6.93
N ALA A 227 6.37 -2.82 -7.49
CA ALA A 227 6.53 -2.32 -8.86
C ALA A 227 6.16 -3.39 -9.91
N LEU A 228 6.00 -4.66 -9.54
CA LEU A 228 5.80 -5.74 -10.53
C LEU A 228 4.52 -5.59 -11.37
N PRO A 229 3.35 -5.16 -10.84
CA PRO A 229 2.18 -4.90 -11.67
C PRO A 229 2.42 -3.80 -12.72
N LEU A 230 3.15 -2.74 -12.35
CA LEU A 230 3.54 -1.66 -13.26
C LEU A 230 4.56 -2.15 -14.30
N LEU A 231 5.64 -2.81 -13.86
CA LEU A 231 6.64 -3.38 -14.77
C LEU A 231 6.02 -4.40 -15.72
N LYS A 232 5.03 -5.19 -15.27
CA LYS A 232 4.30 -6.13 -16.12
C LYS A 232 3.46 -5.41 -17.17
N HIS A 233 2.86 -4.26 -16.83
CA HIS A 233 2.13 -3.45 -17.80
C HIS A 233 3.02 -2.99 -18.95
N LEU A 234 4.27 -2.63 -18.64
CA LEU A 234 5.24 -2.12 -19.62
C LEU A 234 5.93 -3.25 -20.40
N ASN A 235 6.31 -4.33 -19.72
CA ASN A 235 7.01 -5.47 -20.32
C ASN A 235 6.54 -6.80 -19.70
N PRO A 236 5.41 -7.35 -20.17
CA PRO A 236 4.79 -8.53 -19.57
C PRO A 236 5.66 -9.78 -19.67
N GLU A 237 6.42 -9.93 -20.76
CA GLU A 237 7.27 -11.09 -21.00
C GLU A 237 8.48 -11.12 -20.07
N ALA A 238 9.15 -9.97 -19.87
CA ALA A 238 10.29 -9.89 -18.96
C ALA A 238 9.88 -10.25 -17.53
N VAL A 239 8.77 -9.68 -17.04
CA VAL A 239 8.27 -9.94 -15.69
C VAL A 239 7.78 -11.37 -15.53
N ALA A 240 7.03 -11.93 -16.49
CA ALA A 240 6.56 -13.32 -16.38
C ALA A 240 7.71 -14.33 -16.41
N ARG A 241 8.82 -14.02 -17.09
CA ARG A 241 10.02 -14.86 -17.13
C ARG A 241 10.80 -14.82 -15.81
N ALA A 242 11.00 -13.62 -15.25
CA ALA A 242 11.71 -13.45 -13.99
C ALA A 242 10.87 -13.90 -12.78
N VAL A 243 9.56 -13.72 -12.86
CA VAL A 243 8.60 -13.92 -11.76
C VAL A 243 7.40 -14.74 -12.26
N PRO A 244 7.51 -16.07 -12.39
CA PRO A 244 6.48 -16.91 -13.02
C PRO A 244 5.06 -16.77 -12.44
N GLN A 245 4.94 -16.50 -11.14
CA GLN A 245 3.67 -16.23 -10.47
C GLN A 245 2.94 -14.99 -11.00
N MET A 246 3.68 -14.03 -11.56
CA MET A 246 3.10 -12.85 -12.19
C MET A 246 2.43 -13.18 -13.52
N ALA A 247 2.69 -14.33 -14.16
CA ALA A 247 2.06 -14.69 -15.44
C ALA A 247 0.53 -14.66 -15.39
N ARG A 248 -0.07 -15.05 -14.25
CA ARG A 248 -1.53 -15.10 -14.01
C ARG A 248 -2.10 -13.84 -13.36
N LYS A 249 -1.28 -12.83 -13.04
CA LYS A 249 -1.71 -11.58 -12.40
C LYS A 249 -1.74 -10.44 -13.43
N SER A 250 -2.72 -9.55 -13.36
CA SER A 250 -2.81 -8.43 -14.32
C SER A 250 -1.72 -7.37 -14.07
N GLY A 251 -1.17 -6.81 -15.14
CA GLY A 251 -0.38 -5.58 -15.08
C GLY A 251 -1.29 -4.36 -15.14
N ARG A 252 -0.89 -3.24 -14.52
CA ARG A 252 -1.64 -1.98 -14.53
C ARG A 252 -0.72 -0.76 -14.43
N PRO A 253 -1.08 0.39 -15.04
CA PRO A 253 -0.34 1.65 -14.90
C PRO A 253 -0.71 2.35 -13.58
N ALA A 254 -0.51 1.65 -12.46
CA ALA A 254 -0.74 2.15 -11.11
C ALA A 254 0.38 1.71 -10.17
N TRP A 255 0.75 2.58 -9.24
CA TRP A 255 1.55 2.20 -8.08
C TRP A 255 0.74 1.28 -7.20
N HIS A 256 1.37 0.25 -6.64
CA HIS A 256 0.74 -0.67 -5.71
C HIS A 256 1.41 -0.51 -4.35
N TYR A 257 0.95 0.50 -3.61
CA TYR A 257 1.47 0.89 -2.30
C TYR A 257 0.75 0.12 -1.19
N ARG A 258 1.50 -0.61 -0.37
CA ARG A 258 1.01 -1.59 0.62
C ARG A 258 1.63 -1.45 2.00
N LEU A 259 2.37 -0.36 2.22
CA LEU A 259 3.01 -0.09 3.51
C LEU A 259 2.01 0.03 4.68
N PRO A 260 0.84 0.67 4.53
CA PRO A 260 -0.05 0.93 5.67
C PRO A 260 -0.62 -0.32 6.32
N ASP A 261 -0.78 -0.28 7.63
CA ASP A 261 -1.59 -1.22 8.40
C ASP A 261 -3.07 -0.85 8.24
N CYS A 262 -3.96 -1.85 8.24
CA CYS A 262 -5.37 -1.60 8.46
C CYS A 262 -5.66 -1.51 9.95
N ARG A 263 -5.95 -0.29 10.44
CA ARG A 263 -6.32 -0.02 11.84
C ARG A 263 -7.78 0.42 11.94
N ILE A 264 -8.66 -0.31 11.26
CA ILE A 264 -10.08 0.02 11.10
C ILE A 264 -10.83 0.19 12.42
N ASP A 265 -10.36 -0.44 13.50
CA ASP A 265 -10.87 -0.37 14.86
C ASP A 265 -10.23 0.74 15.73
N GLU A 266 -9.27 1.51 15.20
CA GLU A 266 -8.69 2.67 15.87
C GLU A 266 -9.45 3.97 15.52
N PRO A 267 -9.96 4.73 16.51
CA PRO A 267 -10.78 5.92 16.24
C PRO A 267 -10.11 7.03 15.43
N SER A 268 -8.77 7.09 15.44
CA SER A 268 -7.95 8.09 14.74
C SER A 268 -7.46 7.65 13.36
N TRP A 269 -7.70 6.40 12.96
CA TRP A 269 -7.27 5.89 11.67
C TRP A 269 -8.27 6.22 10.57
N SER A 270 -7.77 6.43 9.36
CA SER A 270 -8.56 6.67 8.15
C SER A 270 -7.76 6.35 6.88
N ILE A 271 -8.44 6.04 5.78
CA ILE A 271 -7.84 5.92 4.45
C ILE A 271 -7.31 7.27 3.97
N ALA A 272 -8.00 8.37 4.30
CA ALA A 272 -7.52 9.72 4.00
C ALA A 272 -6.11 10.01 4.57
N LEU A 273 -5.78 9.48 5.75
CA LEU A 273 -4.44 9.59 6.33
C LEU A 273 -3.39 8.89 5.46
N GLU A 274 -3.68 7.65 5.03
CA GLU A 274 -2.76 6.87 4.21
C GLU A 274 -2.61 7.44 2.79
N TRP A 275 -3.68 8.01 2.25
CA TRP A 275 -3.63 8.80 1.02
C TRP A 275 -2.71 10.01 1.14
N ASN A 276 -2.83 10.78 2.23
CA ASN A 276 -1.98 11.94 2.45
C ASN A 276 -0.50 11.57 2.58
N ARG A 277 -0.20 10.38 3.13
CA ARG A 277 1.18 9.83 3.14
C ARG A 277 1.65 9.48 1.74
N TRP A 278 0.79 8.95 0.88
CA TRP A 278 1.14 8.73 -0.52
C TRP A 278 1.39 10.06 -1.26
N CYS A 279 0.54 11.08 -1.06
CA CYS A 279 0.80 12.42 -1.62
C CYS A 279 2.18 12.94 -1.22
N MET A 280 2.59 12.75 0.04
CA MET A 280 3.92 13.12 0.51
C MET A 280 5.05 12.38 -0.24
N VAL A 281 4.88 11.10 -0.57
CA VAL A 281 5.87 10.35 -1.38
C VAL A 281 6.05 11.03 -2.74
N GLU A 282 4.95 11.39 -3.41
CA GLU A 282 5.02 12.08 -4.70
C GLU A 282 5.51 13.53 -4.58
N GLU A 283 5.18 14.23 -3.49
CA GLU A 283 5.72 15.57 -3.19
C GLU A 283 7.25 15.53 -3.13
N ILE A 284 7.81 14.58 -2.38
CA ILE A 284 9.27 14.37 -2.30
C ILE A 284 9.83 13.99 -3.67
N ALA A 285 9.16 13.12 -4.43
CA ALA A 285 9.60 12.72 -5.76
C ALA A 285 9.67 13.88 -6.76
N ASN A 286 8.85 14.92 -6.57
CA ASN A 286 8.82 16.13 -7.40
C ASN A 286 9.74 17.26 -6.88
N ASP A 287 10.38 17.08 -5.73
CA ASP A 287 11.40 18.01 -5.21
C ASP A 287 12.80 17.54 -5.64
N ALA A 288 13.28 18.09 -6.76
CA ALA A 288 14.57 17.73 -7.33
C ALA A 288 15.75 17.98 -6.37
N ASP A 289 15.72 19.09 -5.63
CA ASP A 289 16.79 19.47 -4.71
C ASP A 289 16.83 18.56 -3.48
N LEU A 290 15.67 18.18 -2.94
CA LEU A 290 15.57 17.19 -1.87
C LEU A 290 16.00 15.80 -2.37
N MET A 291 15.56 15.39 -3.56
CA MET A 291 15.94 14.10 -4.16
C MET A 291 17.44 13.97 -4.38
N ASP A 292 18.10 15.00 -4.88
CA ASP A 292 19.55 14.98 -5.09
C ASP A 292 20.32 14.91 -3.77
N ARG A 293 19.85 15.60 -2.73
CA ARG A 293 20.41 15.51 -1.38
C ARG A 293 20.17 14.14 -0.76
N LEU A 294 18.99 13.54 -0.91
CA LEU A 294 18.70 12.18 -0.44
C LEU A 294 19.61 11.16 -1.13
N LYS A 295 19.73 11.20 -2.47
CA LYS A 295 20.64 10.33 -3.23
C LYS A 295 22.10 10.51 -2.83
N MET A 296 22.56 11.74 -2.60
CA MET A 296 23.92 12.01 -2.12
C MET A 296 24.14 11.50 -0.69
N THR A 297 23.16 11.68 0.18
CA THR A 297 23.18 11.20 1.56
C THR A 297 23.20 9.67 1.60
N TRP A 298 22.43 8.99 0.75
CA TRP A 298 22.45 7.54 0.60
C TRP A 298 23.82 7.03 0.15
N ARG A 299 24.38 7.59 -0.93
CA ARG A 299 25.73 7.23 -1.41
C ARG A 299 26.80 7.43 -0.32
N THR A 300 26.72 8.53 0.43
CA THR A 300 27.64 8.79 1.55
C THR A 300 27.45 7.77 2.67
N TYR A 301 26.21 7.44 3.03
CA TYR A 301 25.88 6.42 4.02
C TYR A 301 26.43 5.04 3.64
N ARG A 302 26.31 4.66 2.36
CA ARG A 302 26.76 3.37 1.82
C ARG A 302 28.27 3.25 1.69
N ASN A 303 28.98 4.36 1.47
CA ASN A 303 30.44 4.40 1.37
C ASN A 303 31.18 4.55 2.72
N ARG A 304 30.48 4.45 3.86
CA ARG A 304 31.11 4.55 5.19
C ARG A 304 32.03 3.35 5.43
N SER A 305 33.21 3.61 6.00
CA SER A 305 34.20 2.57 6.35
C SER A 305 33.69 1.59 7.41
N LEU A 306 32.71 2.00 8.22
CA LEU A 306 31.98 1.15 9.16
C LEU A 306 30.50 1.19 8.79
N PRO A 307 30.00 0.19 8.04
CA PRO A 307 28.58 0.08 7.79
C PRO A 307 27.89 -0.22 9.12
N ILE A 308 26.90 0.60 9.48
CA ILE A 308 25.99 0.29 10.58
C ILE A 308 24.64 -0.05 9.94
N PRO A 309 24.35 -1.35 9.74
CA PRO A 309 23.07 -1.78 9.18
C PRO A 309 21.90 -1.21 9.96
N GLY A 310 20.80 -0.89 9.26
CA GLY A 310 19.54 -0.50 9.87
C GLY A 310 19.51 0.91 10.48
N ARG A 311 20.46 1.80 10.18
CA ARG A 311 20.43 3.20 10.64
C ARG A 311 19.97 4.21 9.60
N TRP A 312 19.57 3.75 8.42
CA TRP A 312 19.19 4.66 7.34
C TRP A 312 18.01 5.56 7.74
N HIS A 313 16.97 5.03 8.40
CA HIS A 313 15.85 5.83 8.94
C HIS A 313 16.30 7.07 9.75
N SER A 314 17.35 6.94 10.57
CA SER A 314 17.87 8.04 11.38
C SER A 314 18.61 9.07 10.52
N VAL A 315 19.41 8.59 9.56
CA VAL A 315 20.21 9.45 8.67
C VAL A 315 19.31 10.20 7.69
N SER A 316 18.35 9.53 7.06
CA SER A 316 17.36 10.19 6.20
C SER A 316 16.44 11.10 7.01
N GLY A 317 16.10 10.72 8.24
CA GLY A 317 15.33 11.55 9.18
C GLY A 317 15.96 12.91 9.49
N GLU A 318 17.29 13.05 9.54
CA GLU A 318 17.95 14.34 9.75
C GLU A 318 17.61 15.39 8.67
N LEU A 319 17.35 14.92 7.45
CA LEU A 319 16.93 15.74 6.32
C LEU A 319 15.40 15.88 6.29
N LEU A 320 14.69 14.77 6.35
CA LEU A 320 13.25 14.70 6.17
C LEU A 320 12.47 15.37 7.30
N ASP A 321 12.89 15.25 8.56
CA ASP A 321 12.19 15.82 9.72
C ASP A 321 12.21 17.36 9.72
N ARG A 322 13.09 18.00 8.94
CA ARG A 322 13.20 19.45 8.85
C ARG A 322 12.35 20.04 7.72
N GLU A 323 12.13 19.25 6.67
CA GLU A 323 11.66 19.75 5.37
C GLU A 323 10.33 19.14 4.94
N VAL A 324 9.96 18.00 5.52
CA VAL A 324 8.74 17.28 5.21
C VAL A 324 7.83 17.26 6.45
N ALA A 325 6.65 17.84 6.31
CA ALA A 325 5.59 17.69 7.31
C ALA A 325 5.00 16.27 7.21
N PHE A 326 5.48 15.36 8.07
CA PHE A 326 4.92 14.02 8.17
C PHE A 326 3.46 14.09 8.64
N VAL A 327 2.61 13.27 8.01
CA VAL A 327 1.16 13.19 8.25
C VAL A 327 0.76 11.87 8.90
#